data_AF-A0A2G1VH61-F1
#
_entry.id   AF-A0A2G1VH61-F1
#
_cell.length_a   1.000
_cell.length_b   1.000
_cell.length_c   1.000
_cell.angle_alpha   90.00
_cell.angle_beta   90.00
_cell.angle_gamma   90.00
#
_symmetry.space_group_name_H-M   'P 1'
#
loop_
_entity.id
_entity.type
_entity.pdbx_description
1 polymer ?
#
loop_
_entity_poly.entity_id
_entity_poly.type
_entity_poly.pdbx_seq_one_letter_code
_entity_poly.pdbx_strand_id
1 'polypeptide(L)'
;MIQEFLKSTLPLDSSVTLKRSEIIPDSEIAAARSEAFEIVSDAGETVGFVKAWEEDPSFRGYVHFDSDGNVIDWKVFKGRLQS
;
A
#
# COMPACT_ATOMS: atom_id res chain seq x y z
N MET A 1 -5.03 0.46 -10.78
CA MET A 1 -3.92 -0.45 -10.41
C MET A 1 -3.23 0.10 -9.18
N ILE A 2 -3.26 -0.66 -8.09
CA ILE A 2 -2.89 -0.20 -6.74
C ILE A 2 -1.44 0.30 -6.67
N GLN A 3 -0.50 -0.35 -7.36
CA GLN A 3 0.91 0.04 -7.34
C GLN A 3 1.16 1.46 -7.87
N GLU A 4 0.51 1.86 -8.98
CA GLU A 4 0.65 3.22 -9.53
C GLU A 4 0.00 4.27 -8.61
N PHE A 5 -1.11 3.92 -7.98
CA PHE A 5 -1.74 4.75 -6.95
C PHE A 5 -0.78 4.99 -5.76
N LEU A 6 -0.13 3.94 -5.28
CA LEU A 6 0.82 4.03 -4.17
C LEU A 6 2.03 4.89 -4.51
N LYS A 7 2.64 4.72 -5.69
CA LYS A 7 3.76 5.56 -6.15
C LYS A 7 3.41 7.05 -6.20
N SER A 8 2.15 7.40 -6.50
CA SER A 8 1.71 8.79 -6.57
C SER A 8 1.30 9.39 -5.21
N THR A 9 1.07 8.58 -4.17
CA THR A 9 0.41 9.03 -2.93
C THR A 9 1.16 8.74 -1.65
N LEU A 10 2.07 7.76 -1.65
CA LEU A 10 2.98 7.56 -0.55
C LEU A 10 4.11 8.60 -0.66
N PRO A 11 4.46 9.28 0.43
CA PRO A 11 5.62 10.16 0.48
C PRO A 11 6.90 9.32 0.63
N LEU A 12 7.18 8.43 -0.32
CA LEU A 12 8.40 7.65 -0.33
C LEU A 12 9.57 8.49 -0.84
N ASP A 13 10.73 8.29 -0.23
CA ASP A 13 11.97 8.86 -0.75
C ASP A 13 12.35 8.18 -2.08
N SER A 14 13.16 8.86 -2.88
CA SER A 14 13.72 8.31 -4.12
C SER A 14 14.65 7.11 -3.90
N SER A 15 15.17 6.92 -2.68
CA SER A 15 16.08 5.83 -2.30
C SER A 15 15.38 4.52 -1.90
N VAL A 16 14.07 4.42 -2.13
CA VAL A 16 13.29 3.22 -1.81
C VAL A 16 12.40 2.80 -2.98
N THR A 17 12.10 1.51 -3.04
CA THR A 17 11.26 0.89 -4.06
C THR A 17 10.14 0.10 -3.42
N LEU A 18 8.98 0.05 -4.10
CA LEU A 18 7.85 -0.79 -3.70
C LEU A 18 7.94 -2.13 -4.40
N LYS A 19 8.15 -3.19 -3.62
CA LYS A 19 8.10 -4.57 -4.08
C LYS A 19 6.78 -5.19 -3.64
N ARG A 20 6.03 -5.80 -4.56
CA ARG A 20 4.81 -6.52 -4.19
C ARG A 20 5.18 -7.70 -3.29
N SER A 21 4.50 -7.80 -2.16
CA SER A 21 4.68 -8.92 -1.23
C SER A 21 4.03 -10.17 -1.80
N GLU A 22 4.73 -11.30 -1.73
CA GLU A 22 4.23 -12.60 -2.18
C GLU A 22 3.38 -13.31 -1.12
N ILE A 23 3.14 -12.65 0.02
CA ILE A 23 2.37 -13.20 1.13
C ILE A 23 0.90 -13.32 0.70
N ILE A 24 0.43 -14.56 0.63
CA ILE A 24 -0.98 -14.89 0.40
C ILE A 24 -1.72 -14.52 1.69
N PRO A 25 -2.68 -13.59 1.66
CA PRO A 25 -3.41 -13.23 2.88
C PRO A 25 -4.24 -14.42 3.37
N ASP A 26 -4.25 -14.62 4.69
CA ASP A 26 -4.99 -15.70 5.39
C ASP A 26 -6.51 -15.72 5.13
N SER A 27 -7.06 -14.67 4.53
CA SER A 27 -8.48 -14.56 4.22
C SER A 27 -8.70 -14.27 2.74
N GLU A 28 -9.54 -15.08 2.10
CA GLU A 28 -9.97 -14.91 0.70
C GLU A 28 -10.54 -13.51 0.42
N ILE A 29 -11.19 -12.89 1.41
CA ILE A 29 -11.77 -11.54 1.27
C ILE A 29 -10.67 -10.48 1.22
N ALA A 30 -9.63 -10.61 2.05
CA ALA A 30 -8.47 -9.74 2.00
C ALA A 30 -7.64 -9.97 0.73
N ALA A 31 -7.58 -11.21 0.23
CA ALA A 31 -6.92 -11.57 -1.03
C ALA A 31 -7.57 -10.92 -2.25
N ALA A 32 -8.90 -10.83 -2.27
CA ALA A 32 -9.64 -10.43 -3.46
C ALA A 32 -9.56 -8.93 -3.77
N ARG A 33 -9.26 -8.07 -2.79
CA ARG A 33 -9.38 -6.59 -2.93
C ARG A 33 -8.25 -5.77 -2.32
N SER A 34 -7.23 -6.42 -1.77
CA SER A 34 -6.09 -5.71 -1.19
C SER A 34 -4.76 -6.33 -1.61
N GLU A 35 -3.75 -5.49 -1.75
CA GLU A 35 -2.40 -5.86 -2.08
C GLU A 35 -1.45 -5.38 -0.98
N ALA A 36 -0.46 -6.20 -0.66
CA ALA A 36 0.61 -5.86 0.27
C ALA A 36 1.91 -5.63 -0.48
N PHE A 37 2.70 -4.68 0.00
CA PHE A 37 3.98 -4.28 -0.57
C PHE A 37 5.01 -4.13 0.55
N GLU A 38 6.25 -4.46 0.22
CA GLU A 38 7.45 -4.18 1.00
C GLU A 38 8.07 -2.88 0.46
N ILE A 39 8.49 -2.00 1.35
CA ILE A 39 9.33 -0.84 0.99
C ILE A 39 10.77 -1.28 1.17
N VAL A 40 11.50 -1.36 0.06
CA VAL A 40 12.86 -1.89 0.01
C VAL A 40 13.82 -0.75 -0.32
N SER A 41 14.82 -0.54 0.52
CA SER A 41 15.89 0.43 0.28
C SER A 41 16.82 0.01 -0.86
N ASP A 42 17.63 0.93 -1.37
CA ASP A 42 18.68 0.63 -2.36
C ASP A 42 19.70 -0.41 -1.87
N ALA A 43 19.85 -0.58 -0.55
CA ALA A 43 20.68 -1.63 0.05
C ALA A 43 20.02 -3.02 0.01
N GLY A 44 18.76 -3.12 -0.42
CA GLY A 44 17.99 -4.36 -0.42
C GLY A 44 17.29 -4.68 0.90
N GLU A 45 17.34 -3.77 1.88
CA GLU A 45 16.72 -3.95 3.19
C GLU A 45 15.27 -3.50 3.18
N THR A 46 14.37 -4.30 3.76
CA THR A 46 12.97 -3.91 3.98
C THR A 46 12.89 -2.93 5.13
N VAL A 47 12.49 -1.69 4.83
CA VAL A 47 12.40 -0.59 5.80
C VAL A 47 10.97 -0.25 6.20
N GLY A 48 9.99 -0.95 5.63
CA GLY A 48 8.58 -0.78 5.96
C GLY A 48 7.68 -1.59 5.05
N PHE A 49 6.37 -1.45 5.29
CA PHE A 49 5.35 -2.21 4.57
C PHE A 49 4.17 -1.31 4.23
N VAL A 50 3.47 -1.63 3.14
CA VAL A 50 2.23 -0.96 2.78
C VAL A 50 1.18 -1.99 2.44
N LYS A 51 0.01 -1.87 3.06
CA LYS A 51 -1.19 -2.59 2.65
C LYS A 51 -2.16 -1.60 2.02
N ALA A 52 -2.60 -1.89 0.81
CA ALA A 52 -3.47 -1.02 0.05
C ALA A 52 -4.66 -1.77 -0.54
N TRP A 53 -5.77 -1.06 -0.72
CA TRP A 53 -7.00 -1.63 -1.26
C TRP A 53 -7.61 -0.71 -2.30
N GLU A 54 -8.31 -1.32 -3.25
CA GLU A 54 -9.10 -0.66 -4.29
C GLU A 54 -10.38 -1.48 -4.44
N GLU A 55 -11.48 -1.01 -3.84
CA GLU A 55 -12.79 -1.68 -3.98
C GLU A 55 -13.53 -1.19 -5.23
N ASP A 56 -13.45 0.11 -5.48
CA ASP A 56 -13.95 0.81 -6.66
C ASP A 56 -12.98 1.99 -6.94
N PRO A 57 -12.88 2.53 -8.17
CA PRO A 57 -12.04 3.70 -8.44
C PRO A 57 -12.32 4.91 -7.54
N SER A 58 -13.53 4.99 -6.97
CA SER A 58 -13.95 6.02 -6.01
C SER A 58 -13.65 5.66 -4.55
N PHE A 59 -13.21 4.44 -4.24
CA PHE A 59 -12.87 4.03 -2.87
C PHE A 59 -11.58 3.19 -2.85
N ARG A 60 -10.48 3.89 -2.56
CA ARG A 60 -9.14 3.29 -2.40
C ARG A 60 -8.42 3.88 -1.20
N GLY A 61 -7.46 3.14 -0.67
CA GLY A 61 -6.69 3.61 0.47
C GLY A 61 -5.46 2.75 0.74
N TYR A 62 -4.70 3.18 1.73
CA TYR A 62 -3.54 2.44 2.22
C TYR A 62 -3.32 2.63 3.71
N VAL A 63 -2.57 1.67 4.29
CA VAL A 63 -1.91 1.77 5.58
C VAL A 63 -0.42 1.53 5.36
N HIS A 64 0.40 2.42 5.88
CA HIS A 64 1.86 2.38 5.84
C HIS A 64 2.38 2.03 7.24
N PHE A 65 3.25 1.04 7.29
CA PHE A 65 3.89 0.52 8.49
C PHE A 65 5.40 0.74 8.42
N ASP A 66 6.02 1.00 9.56
CA ASP A 66 7.48 0.87 9.70
C ASP A 66 7.93 -0.60 9.68
N SER A 67 9.23 -0.83 9.78
CA SER A 67 9.83 -2.18 9.80
C SER A 67 9.41 -3.03 11.01
N ASP A 68 9.00 -2.39 12.11
CA ASP A 68 8.55 -3.06 13.34
C ASP A 68 7.04 -3.37 13.30
N GLY A 69 6.34 -2.93 12.26
CA GLY A 69 4.90 -3.14 12.07
C GLY A 69 4.02 -2.08 12.75
N ASN A 70 4.59 -0.97 13.21
CA ASN A 70 3.80 0.14 13.73
C ASN A 70 3.22 0.95 12.57
N VAL A 71 1.98 1.41 12.72
CA VAL A 71 1.34 2.28 11.73
C VAL A 71 1.98 3.67 11.80
N ILE A 72 2.54 4.14 10.70
CA ILE A 72 3.14 5.47 10.59
C ILE A 72 2.28 6.45 9.78
N ASP A 73 1.47 5.95 8.84
CA ASP A 73 0.51 6.76 8.10
C ASP A 73 -0.63 5.88 7.55
N TRP A 74 -1.81 6.46 7.36
CA TRP A 74 -2.90 5.83 6.63
C TRP A 74 -3.76 6.88 5.93
N LYS A 75 -4.24 6.56 4.73
CA LYS A 75 -5.09 7.47 3.95
C LYS A 75 -6.22 6.73 3.26
N VAL A 76 -7.37 7.39 3.20
CA VAL A 76 -8.55 6.93 2.47
C VAL A 76 -8.94 8.00 1.46
N PHE A 77 -9.07 7.58 0.21
CA PHE A 77 -9.45 8.43 -0.92
C PHE A 77 -10.87 8.07 -1.33
N LYS A 78 -11.79 9.01 -1.09
CA LYS A 78 -13.17 8.92 -1.55
C LYS A 78 -13.35 9.85 -2.75
N GLY A 79 -13.76 9.30 -3.89
CA GLY A 79 -14.26 10.10 -5.01
C GLY A 79 -15.49 10.87 -4.55
N ARG A 80 -15.57 12.17 -4.87
CA ARG A 80 -16.86 12.87 -4.76
C ARG A 80 -17.78 12.26 -5.80
N LEU A 81 -18.85 11.58 -5.37
CA LEU A 81 -20.01 11.36 -6.21
C LEU A 81 -20.45 12.75 -6.69
N GLN A 82 -20.26 13.05 -7.97
CA GLN A 82 -20.97 14.16 -8.59
C GLN A 82 -22.43 13.72 -8.64
N SER A 83 -23.22 14.29 -7.72
CA SER A 83 -24.68 14.21 -7.68
C SER A 83 -25.31 14.90 -8.88
#